data_AF-A0A8E0V8R7-F1
#
_entry.id   AF-A0A8E0V8R7-F1
#
_cell.length_a   1.000
_cell.length_b   1.000
_cell.length_c   1.000
_cell.angle_alpha   90.00
_cell.angle_beta   90.00
_cell.angle_gamma   90.00
#
_symmetry.space_group_name_H-M   'P 1'
#
loop_
_entity.id
_entity.type
_entity.pdbx_description
1 polymer ?
#
loop_
_entity_poly.entity_id
_entity_poly.type
_entity_poly.pdbx_seq_one_letter_code
_entity_poly.pdbx_strand_id
1 'polypeptide(L)'
;MLKKILLFSTVLALIFVAYQLYQTGSDDPKQTSVDKIVISDQSEQPLFDLIHHNLTAINQKKIDDYLTTLVPTARKDSQKEIRAFLDSYTVKISLDGFRVLKKDKTHCLIETKQKTTNLGKNKYRNHIATANHTLKKVDGKWLIASTTMINTTFLD
;
A
#
# COMPACT_ATOMS: atom_id res chain seq x y z
N MET A 1 0.64 27.71 -53.37
CA MET A 1 1.35 26.42 -53.30
C MET A 1 2.16 26.36 -52.00
N LEU A 2 2.05 25.24 -51.29
CA LEU A 2 2.68 24.77 -50.05
C LEU A 2 3.31 25.77 -49.04
N LYS A 3 2.67 25.90 -47.87
CA LYS A 3 3.35 26.07 -46.57
C LYS A 3 3.63 24.68 -46.01
N LYS A 4 4.90 24.34 -45.74
CA LYS A 4 5.28 23.22 -44.86
C LYS A 4 6.53 23.61 -44.08
N ILE A 5 6.36 24.16 -42.89
CA ILE A 5 7.40 24.20 -41.87
C ILE A 5 6.77 23.88 -40.52
N LEU A 6 7.47 22.99 -39.80
CA LEU A 6 7.40 22.65 -38.37
C LEU A 6 6.19 21.88 -37.84
N LEU A 7 6.41 20.58 -37.60
CA LEU A 7 5.74 19.82 -36.53
C LEU A 7 6.57 18.56 -36.20
N PHE A 8 7.78 18.75 -35.64
CA PHE A 8 8.59 17.64 -35.10
C PHE A 8 9.38 18.04 -33.84
N SER A 9 8.87 18.97 -33.03
CA SER A 9 9.56 19.43 -31.81
C SER A 9 8.88 19.09 -30.48
N THR A 10 7.66 18.52 -30.48
CA THR A 10 6.92 18.27 -29.23
C THR A 10 7.03 16.85 -28.70
N VAL A 11 7.37 15.86 -29.54
CA VAL A 11 7.47 14.46 -29.10
C VAL A 11 8.82 14.15 -28.44
N LEU A 12 9.90 14.86 -28.81
CA LEU A 12 11.23 14.61 -28.25
C LEU A 12 11.40 15.16 -26.82
N ALA A 13 10.65 16.22 -26.46
CA ALA A 13 10.68 16.79 -25.11
C ALA A 13 10.05 15.86 -24.05
N LEU A 14 9.05 15.05 -24.42
CA LEU A 14 8.40 14.11 -23.50
C LEU A 14 9.29 12.91 -23.18
N ILE A 15 10.11 12.46 -24.14
CA ILE A 15 11.04 11.34 -23.94
C ILE A 15 12.19 11.77 -23.00
N PHE A 16 12.66 13.01 -23.09
CA PHE A 16 13.73 13.50 -22.22
C PHE A 16 13.28 13.68 -20.76
N VAL A 17 12.03 14.12 -20.51
CA VAL A 17 11.46 14.20 -19.15
C VAL A 17 11.26 12.81 -18.54
N ALA A 18 10.80 11.83 -19.32
CA ALA A 18 10.66 10.45 -18.86
C ALA A 18 12.02 9.81 -18.51
N TYR A 19 13.07 10.12 -19.29
CA TYR A 19 14.42 9.63 -19.02
C TYR A 19 15.05 10.28 -17.77
N GLN A 20 14.82 11.57 -17.53
CA GLN A 20 15.28 12.26 -16.31
C GLN A 20 14.54 11.78 -15.05
N LEU A 21 13.26 11.42 -15.15
CA LEU A 21 12.51 10.77 -14.07
C LEU A 21 12.97 9.32 -13.82
N TYR A 22 13.44 8.61 -14.85
CA TYR A 22 13.96 7.25 -14.71
C TYR A 22 15.36 7.22 -14.07
N GLN A 23 16.24 8.13 -14.46
CA GLN A 23 17.61 8.20 -13.93
C GLN A 23 17.72 8.75 -12.49
N THR A 24 16.70 9.46 -12.00
CA THR A 24 16.68 9.94 -10.60
C THR A 24 16.20 8.88 -9.58
N GLY A 25 15.90 7.65 -10.02
CA GLY A 25 15.43 6.56 -9.16
C GLY A 25 16.35 5.34 -9.03
N SER A 26 17.55 5.36 -9.62
CA SER A 26 18.46 4.20 -9.62
C SER A 26 19.58 4.25 -8.57
N ASP A 27 19.27 4.70 -7.37
CA ASP A 27 19.99 4.22 -6.20
C ASP A 27 19.13 3.10 -5.64
N ASP A 28 19.48 1.84 -5.92
CA ASP A 28 18.87 0.68 -5.25
C ASP A 28 19.44 0.61 -3.83
N PRO A 29 18.79 1.23 -2.83
CA PRO A 29 19.34 1.30 -1.51
C PRO A 29 18.88 0.01 -0.85
N LYS A 30 19.70 -1.06 -0.88
CA LYS A 30 19.48 -2.35 -0.18
C LYS A 30 18.30 -2.24 0.77
N GLN A 31 17.10 -2.60 0.31
CA GLN A 31 15.87 -2.18 0.95
C GLN A 31 15.78 -2.84 2.33
N THR A 32 16.27 -2.15 3.35
CA THR A 32 16.20 -2.59 4.73
C THR A 32 14.73 -2.61 5.09
N SER A 33 14.14 -3.81 5.15
CA SER A 33 12.75 -3.98 5.52
C SER A 33 12.46 -3.29 6.84
N VAL A 34 11.26 -2.70 6.96
CA VAL A 34 10.81 -2.12 8.22
C VAL A 34 10.58 -3.23 9.24
N ASP A 35 11.57 -3.49 10.08
CA ASP A 35 11.54 -4.61 11.04
C ASP A 35 11.02 -4.21 12.42
N LYS A 36 10.61 -2.95 12.58
CA LYS A 36 10.07 -2.41 13.83
C LYS A 36 9.03 -1.34 13.54
N ILE A 37 8.16 -1.09 14.51
CA ILE A 37 7.22 0.03 14.45
C ILE A 37 8.00 1.32 14.75
N VAL A 38 7.94 2.28 13.83
CA VAL A 38 8.56 3.60 13.94
C VAL A 38 7.50 4.66 13.72
N ILE A 39 7.22 5.43 14.77
CA ILE A 39 6.38 6.62 14.73
C ILE A 39 7.30 7.79 15.07
N SER A 40 7.74 8.50 14.04
CA SER A 40 8.77 9.55 14.18
C SER A 40 8.18 10.88 14.64
N ASP A 41 6.89 11.08 14.36
CA ASP A 41 6.16 12.31 14.66
C ASP A 41 4.74 11.98 15.13
N GLN A 42 4.21 12.75 16.10
CA GLN A 42 2.88 12.50 16.67
C GLN A 42 1.76 12.56 15.61
N SER A 43 1.93 13.32 14.54
CA SER A 43 0.99 13.39 13.43
C SER A 43 0.93 12.11 12.60
N GLU A 44 1.83 11.14 12.82
CA GLU A 44 1.83 9.82 12.20
C GLU A 44 0.99 8.80 12.98
N GLN A 45 0.66 9.08 14.25
CA GLN A 45 -0.16 8.20 15.08
C GLN A 45 -1.50 7.83 14.41
N PRO A 46 -2.27 8.79 13.82
CA PRO A 46 -3.51 8.44 13.14
C PRO A 46 -3.32 7.55 11.91
N LEU A 47 -2.13 7.57 11.29
CA LEU A 47 -1.80 6.72 10.15
C LEU A 47 -1.49 5.30 10.61
N PHE A 48 -0.73 5.16 11.70
CA PHE A 48 -0.50 3.88 12.36
C PHE A 48 -1.82 3.25 12.80
N ASP A 49 -2.68 4.02 13.48
CA ASP A 49 -3.98 3.56 13.97
C ASP A 49 -4.87 3.07 12.81
N LEU A 50 -4.86 3.75 11.66
CA LEU A 50 -5.59 3.33 10.47
C LEU A 50 -5.13 1.97 9.94
N ILE A 51 -3.82 1.77 9.79
CA ILE A 51 -3.25 0.48 9.36
C ILE A 51 -3.56 -0.62 10.37
N HIS A 52 -3.37 -0.34 11.66
CA HIS A 52 -3.65 -1.29 12.72
C HIS A 52 -5.14 -1.68 12.75
N HIS A 53 -6.05 -0.71 12.60
CA HIS A 53 -7.48 -0.95 12.49
C HIS A 53 -7.83 -1.82 11.27
N ASN A 54 -7.24 -1.54 10.10
CA ASN A 54 -7.44 -2.33 8.89
C ASN A 54 -7.10 -3.81 9.12
N LEU A 55 -5.93 -4.10 9.70
CA LEU A 55 -5.49 -5.48 9.98
C LEU A 55 -6.32 -6.14 11.08
N THR A 56 -6.72 -5.37 12.11
CA THR A 56 -7.59 -5.85 13.18
C THR A 56 -8.96 -6.26 12.63
N ALA A 57 -9.54 -5.49 11.72
CA ALA A 57 -10.81 -5.80 11.09
C ALA A 57 -10.75 -7.12 10.29
N ILE A 58 -9.67 -7.36 9.54
CA ILE A 58 -9.43 -8.63 8.84
C ILE A 58 -9.35 -9.79 9.84
N ASN A 59 -8.53 -9.66 10.88
CA ASN A 59 -8.37 -10.68 11.91
C ASN A 59 -9.69 -11.04 12.62
N GLN A 60 -10.57 -10.05 12.80
CA GLN A 60 -11.88 -10.21 13.44
C GLN A 60 -12.99 -10.56 12.43
N LYS A 61 -12.66 -10.73 11.15
CA LYS A 61 -13.60 -10.93 10.03
C LYS A 61 -14.70 -9.85 9.94
N LYS A 62 -14.40 -8.64 10.39
CA LYS A 62 -15.32 -7.49 10.33
C LYS A 62 -15.14 -6.74 9.01
N ILE A 63 -15.82 -7.23 7.97
CA ILE A 63 -15.72 -6.67 6.61
C ILE A 63 -16.11 -5.21 6.58
N ASP A 64 -17.20 -4.81 7.25
CA ASP A 64 -17.67 -3.42 7.23
C ASP A 64 -16.63 -2.47 7.85
N ASP A 65 -16.05 -2.84 9.00
CA ASP A 65 -14.95 -2.09 9.64
C ASP A 65 -13.74 -1.97 8.71
N TYR A 66 -13.35 -3.07 8.04
CA TYR A 66 -12.28 -3.06 7.05
C TYR A 66 -12.57 -2.06 5.92
N LEU A 67 -13.80 -2.05 5.37
CA LEU A 67 -14.19 -1.14 4.29
C LEU A 67 -14.18 0.33 4.71
N THR A 68 -14.41 0.65 6.00
CA THR A 68 -14.33 2.04 6.49
C THR A 68 -12.94 2.63 6.37
N THR A 69 -11.89 1.80 6.37
CA THR A 69 -10.49 2.24 6.24
C THR A 69 -10.10 2.58 4.81
N LEU A 70 -10.92 2.19 3.83
CA LEU A 70 -10.65 2.38 2.41
C LEU A 70 -11.31 3.65 1.86
N VAL A 71 -10.68 4.24 0.85
CA VAL A 71 -11.32 5.29 0.03
C VAL A 71 -12.63 4.76 -0.58
N PRO A 72 -13.68 5.59 -0.71
CA PRO A 72 -14.99 5.14 -1.19
C PRO A 72 -14.94 4.39 -2.53
N THR A 73 -14.08 4.83 -3.44
CA THR A 73 -13.92 4.26 -4.78
C THR A 73 -13.36 2.83 -4.77
N ALA A 74 -12.66 2.40 -3.72
CA ALA A 74 -12.08 1.06 -3.61
C ALA A 74 -13.03 0.05 -2.92
N ARG A 75 -14.03 0.52 -2.17
CA ARG A 75 -14.81 -0.33 -1.24
C ARG A 75 -15.53 -1.48 -1.93
N LYS A 76 -16.17 -1.21 -3.08
CA LYS A 76 -16.99 -2.23 -3.77
C LYS A 76 -16.16 -3.43 -4.21
N ASP A 77 -15.02 -3.16 -4.85
CA ASP A 77 -14.14 -4.20 -5.37
C ASP A 77 -13.45 -4.93 -4.22
N SER A 78 -12.93 -4.18 -3.23
CA SER A 78 -12.31 -4.77 -2.04
C SER A 78 -13.28 -5.60 -1.20
N GLN A 79 -14.56 -5.25 -1.12
CA GLN A 79 -15.57 -6.04 -0.41
C GLN A 79 -15.72 -7.45 -1.02
N LYS A 80 -15.76 -7.53 -2.35
CA LYS A 80 -15.86 -8.79 -3.07
C LYS A 80 -14.63 -9.66 -2.78
N GLU A 81 -13.44 -9.08 -2.91
CA GLU A 81 -12.18 -9.80 -2.73
C GLU A 81 -11.98 -10.26 -1.29
N ILE A 82 -12.18 -9.37 -0.31
CA ILE A 82 -11.95 -9.69 1.10
C ILE A 82 -12.97 -10.71 1.62
N ARG A 83 -14.22 -10.66 1.16
CA ARG A 83 -15.23 -11.67 1.51
C ARG A 83 -14.81 -13.05 1.01
N ALA A 84 -14.48 -13.16 -0.28
CA ALA A 84 -14.04 -14.43 -0.86
C ALA A 84 -12.79 -15.00 -0.14
N PHE A 85 -11.86 -14.11 0.25
CA PHE A 85 -10.68 -14.48 1.02
C PHE A 85 -11.04 -15.01 2.42
N LEU A 86 -11.88 -14.30 3.18
CA LEU A 86 -12.23 -14.65 4.57
C LEU A 86 -13.20 -15.83 4.69
N ASP A 87 -13.95 -16.13 3.63
CA ASP A 87 -14.75 -17.34 3.47
C ASP A 87 -13.85 -18.56 3.24
N SER A 88 -12.75 -18.36 2.51
CA SER A 88 -11.82 -19.44 2.13
C SER A 88 -10.75 -19.70 3.18
N TYR A 89 -10.33 -18.68 3.93
CA TYR A 89 -9.16 -18.79 4.80
C TYR A 89 -9.44 -18.26 6.20
N THR A 90 -8.86 -18.93 7.19
CA THR A 90 -8.79 -18.44 8.56
C THR A 90 -7.33 -18.13 8.84
N VAL A 91 -7.00 -16.85 8.85
CA VAL A 91 -5.64 -16.36 9.06
C VAL A 91 -5.58 -15.39 10.23
N LYS A 92 -4.38 -15.22 10.79
CA LYS A 92 -4.05 -14.13 11.70
C LYS A 92 -2.89 -13.34 11.11
N ILE A 93 -3.06 -12.03 11.03
CA ILE A 93 -2.08 -11.08 10.53
C ILE A 93 -1.55 -10.25 11.72
N SER A 94 -0.25 -10.22 11.95
CA SER A 94 0.40 -9.28 12.87
C SER A 94 1.13 -8.18 12.09
N LEU A 95 1.20 -7.00 12.68
CA LEU A 95 2.00 -5.88 12.19
C LEU A 95 3.33 -5.89 12.94
N ASP A 96 4.38 -6.32 12.25
CA ASP A 96 5.72 -6.46 12.84
C ASP A 96 6.56 -5.19 12.61
N GLY A 97 6.21 -4.39 11.58
CA GLY A 97 6.87 -3.12 11.31
C GLY A 97 5.98 -2.10 10.60
N PHE A 98 6.27 -0.82 10.86
CA PHE A 98 5.56 0.33 10.31
C PHE A 98 6.50 1.52 10.21
N ARG A 99 6.48 2.24 9.08
CA ARG A 99 7.18 3.51 8.93
C ARG A 99 6.49 4.35 7.85
N VAL A 100 6.38 5.65 8.09
CA VAL A 100 6.01 6.62 7.06
C VAL A 100 7.24 6.90 6.19
N LEU A 101 7.10 6.66 4.88
CA LEU A 101 8.17 6.94 3.91
C LEU A 101 8.10 8.36 3.38
N LYS A 102 6.89 8.83 3.07
CA LYS A 102 6.65 10.16 2.50
C LYS A 102 5.26 10.63 2.89
N LYS A 103 5.11 11.89 3.26
CA LYS A 103 3.82 12.48 3.64
C LYS A 103 3.74 13.92 3.18
N ASP A 104 2.60 14.28 2.61
CA ASP A 104 2.19 15.66 2.38
C ASP A 104 0.81 15.92 3.01
N LYS A 105 0.19 17.05 2.68
CA LYS A 105 -1.11 17.46 3.25
C LYS A 105 -2.26 16.51 2.90
N THR A 106 -2.14 15.77 1.81
CA THR A 106 -3.22 15.02 1.16
C THR A 106 -2.87 13.57 0.82
N HIS A 107 -1.58 13.23 0.71
CA HIS A 107 -1.09 11.90 0.39
C HIS A 107 -0.04 11.43 1.39
N CYS A 108 0.01 10.12 1.60
CA CYS A 108 1.01 9.50 2.45
C CYS A 108 1.37 8.11 1.90
N LEU A 109 2.66 7.79 1.93
CA LEU A 109 3.20 6.48 1.61
C LEU A 109 3.76 5.86 2.88
N ILE A 110 3.28 4.66 3.20
CA ILE A 110 3.64 3.91 4.40
C ILE A 110 4.20 2.55 3.97
N GLU A 111 5.30 2.14 4.57
CA GLU A 111 5.82 0.78 4.47
C GLU A 111 5.44 0.01 5.74
N THR A 112 4.97 -1.22 5.57
CA THR A 112 4.68 -2.13 6.69
C THR A 112 5.32 -3.48 6.47
N LYS A 113 5.59 -4.18 7.57
CA LYS A 113 5.96 -5.59 7.58
C LYS A 113 4.88 -6.36 8.33
N GLN A 114 4.30 -7.33 7.65
CA GLN A 114 3.13 -8.07 8.14
C GLN A 114 3.43 -9.55 8.12
N LYS A 115 3.14 -10.24 9.23
CA LYS A 115 3.24 -11.70 9.31
C LYS A 115 1.86 -12.31 9.27
N THR A 116 1.63 -13.18 8.30
CA THR A 116 0.39 -13.93 8.16
C THR A 116 0.60 -15.37 8.58
N THR A 117 -0.22 -15.84 9.53
CA THR A 117 -0.25 -17.22 9.99
C THR A 117 -1.58 -17.85 9.63
N ASN A 118 -1.56 -18.98 8.92
CA ASN A 118 -2.73 -19.78 8.65
C ASN A 118 -3.12 -20.55 9.91
N LEU A 119 -4.37 -20.36 10.33
CA LEU A 119 -4.99 -21.05 11.46
C LEU A 119 -6.11 -22.00 11.00
N GLY A 120 -6.39 -22.03 9.71
CA GLY A 120 -7.44 -22.85 9.10
C GLY A 120 -6.92 -24.18 8.56
N LYS A 121 -7.86 -24.99 8.04
CA LYS A 121 -7.57 -26.28 7.40
C LYS A 121 -7.19 -26.13 5.92
N ASN A 122 -7.67 -25.08 5.27
CA ASN A 122 -7.39 -24.81 3.86
C ASN A 122 -5.92 -24.42 3.68
N LYS A 123 -5.30 -24.92 2.61
CA LYS A 123 -3.89 -24.67 2.33
C LYS A 123 -3.67 -23.19 2.03
N TYR A 124 -3.04 -22.50 2.97
CA TYR A 124 -2.56 -21.13 2.84
C TYR A 124 -1.19 -21.05 3.51
N ARG A 125 -0.19 -20.50 2.82
CA ARG A 125 1.19 -20.51 3.30
C ARG A 125 1.40 -19.41 4.33
N ASN A 126 2.03 -19.77 5.45
CA ASN A 126 2.55 -18.79 6.39
C ASN A 126 3.60 -17.94 5.68
N HIS A 127 3.55 -16.63 5.87
CA HIS A 127 4.50 -15.73 5.22
C HIS A 127 4.68 -14.44 5.99
N ILE A 128 5.79 -13.78 5.71
CA ILE A 128 6.05 -12.39 6.07
C ILE A 128 6.06 -11.60 4.76
N ALA A 129 5.27 -10.54 4.69
CA ALA A 129 5.23 -9.65 3.55
C ALA A 129 5.58 -8.22 3.94
N THR A 130 6.29 -7.54 3.05
CA THR A 130 6.42 -6.07 3.10
C THR A 130 5.35 -5.48 2.19
N ALA A 131 4.59 -4.52 2.69
CA ALA A 131 3.51 -3.86 1.95
C ALA A 131 3.69 -2.34 1.95
N ASN A 132 3.53 -1.73 0.79
CA ASN A 132 3.43 -0.28 0.64
C ASN A 132 1.96 0.12 0.55
N HIS A 133 1.52 0.95 1.49
CA HIS A 133 0.18 1.54 1.50
C HIS A 133 0.24 2.98 1.00
N THR A 134 -0.55 3.27 -0.03
CA THR A 134 -0.81 4.65 -0.45
C THR A 134 -2.09 5.11 0.23
N LEU A 135 -1.99 6.17 1.02
CA LEU A 135 -3.11 6.79 1.71
C LEU A 135 -3.45 8.13 1.07
N LYS A 136 -4.74 8.45 1.09
CA LYS A 136 -5.27 9.73 0.64
C LYS A 136 -6.18 10.32 1.71
N LYS A 137 -6.11 11.64 1.86
CA LYS A 137 -7.03 12.39 2.71
C LYS A 137 -8.32 12.68 1.93
N VAL A 138 -9.45 12.18 2.43
CA VAL A 138 -10.80 12.37 1.88
C VAL A 138 -11.66 12.95 2.99
N ASP A 139 -12.26 14.12 2.75
CA ASP A 139 -13.09 14.84 3.73
C ASP A 139 -12.40 14.99 5.10
N GLY A 140 -11.10 15.32 5.06
CA GLY A 140 -10.28 15.52 6.25
C GLY A 140 -9.78 14.23 6.94
N LYS A 141 -10.19 13.04 6.46
CA LYS A 141 -9.81 11.74 7.04
C LYS A 141 -8.81 11.00 6.16
N TRP A 142 -7.79 10.41 6.77
CA TRP A 142 -6.87 9.52 6.05
C TRP A 142 -7.55 8.19 5.76
N LEU A 143 -7.45 7.71 4.52
CA LEU A 143 -7.98 6.44 4.07
C LEU A 143 -6.97 5.75 3.16
N ILE A 144 -6.99 4.43 3.13
CA ILE A 144 -6.14 3.60 2.26
C ILE A 144 -6.72 3.66 0.84
N ALA A 145 -5.93 4.16 -0.10
CA ALA A 145 -6.26 4.19 -1.52
C ALA A 145 -5.83 2.91 -2.23
N SER A 146 -4.66 2.38 -1.88
CA SER A 146 -4.15 1.11 -2.40
C SER A 146 -3.12 0.50 -1.45
N THR A 147 -2.93 -0.81 -1.59
CA THR A 147 -1.86 -1.56 -0.94
C THR A 147 -1.16 -2.40 -2.00
N THR A 148 0.17 -2.33 -2.04
CA THR A 148 1.00 -3.16 -2.93
C THR A 148 1.92 -4.01 -2.08
N MET A 149 1.81 -5.34 -2.22
CA MET A 149 2.78 -6.26 -1.64
C MET A 149 4.08 -6.19 -2.45
N ILE A 150 5.18 -5.85 -1.79
CA ILE A 150 6.48 -5.64 -2.46
C ILE A 150 7.33 -6.90 -2.38
N ASN A 151 7.41 -7.49 -1.19
CA ASN A 151 8.20 -8.69 -0.94
C ASN A 151 7.36 -9.68 -0.14
N THR A 152 7.53 -10.98 -0.37
CA THR A 152 6.88 -12.03 0.40
C THR A 152 7.87 -13.17 0.60
N THR A 153 8.12 -13.49 1.87
CA THR A 153 8.93 -14.64 2.29
C THR A 153 8.01 -15.64 2.96
N PHE A 154 7.90 -16.82 2.38
CA PHE A 154 7.15 -17.91 2.98
C PHE A 154 7.97 -18.58 4.09
N LEU A 155 7.27 -19.07 5.12
CA LEU A 155 7.88 -19.63 6.35
C LEU A 155 7.83 -21.16 6.40
N ASP A 156 7.53 -21.80 5.27
CA ASP A 156 7.40 -23.24 5.10
C ASP A 156 8.62 -23.87 4.41
#